data_AF-A0A087EBJ5-F1
#
_entry.id   AF-A0A087EBJ5-F1
#
_cell.length_a   1.000
_cell.length_b   1.000
_cell.length_c   1.000
_cell.angle_alpha   90.00
_cell.angle_beta   90.00
_cell.angle_gamma   90.00
#
_symmetry.space_group_name_H-M   'P 1'
#
loop_
_entity.id
_entity.type
_entity.pdbx_description
1 polymer ?
#
loop_
_entity_poly.entity_id
_entity_poly.type
_entity_poly.pdbx_seq_one_letter_code
_entity_poly.pdbx_strand_id
1 'polypeptide(L)'
;MILLNDPRVREVPVNDCGEQMVSVDGIDERIAVDRSRSEIASNYDRFCYARESVTGMLRRAVAFLPRDVDFLVKEIYRPYSRQVRSFEEGLEFYRESNPELNEEALRELACQYVAPPEVAGHPTGGAVDIVLIQDGKELDMGTKFNDEPVAPENLTYTDCPFIAPEQRANRQMLSRAMESAGFVNYPAE
;
A
#
# COMPACT_ATOMS: atom_id res chain seq x y z
N MET A 1 -10.57 -8.63 -10.85
CA MET A 1 -9.53 -8.19 -9.91
C MET A 1 -8.42 -9.22 -9.91
N ILE A 2 -7.15 -8.80 -9.88
CA ILE A 2 -5.99 -9.69 -9.72
C ILE A 2 -5.45 -9.43 -8.32
N LEU A 3 -5.46 -10.44 -7.45
CA LEU A 3 -4.86 -10.36 -6.13
C LEU A 3 -3.40 -10.81 -6.19
N LEU A 4 -2.61 -10.48 -5.16
CA LEU A 4 -1.18 -10.79 -5.14
C LEU A 4 -0.87 -12.29 -5.12
N ASN A 5 -1.82 -13.13 -4.67
CA ASN A 5 -1.68 -14.59 -4.71
C ASN A 5 -2.07 -15.23 -6.05
N ASP A 6 -2.53 -14.46 -7.03
CA ASP A 6 -2.84 -14.96 -8.37
C ASP A 6 -1.58 -15.62 -8.97
N PRO A 7 -1.70 -16.81 -9.61
CA PRO A 7 -0.56 -17.49 -10.22
C PRO A 7 0.26 -16.59 -11.15
N ARG A 8 -0.39 -15.69 -11.89
CA ARG A 8 0.29 -14.75 -12.80
C ARG A 8 1.24 -13.79 -12.10
N VAL A 9 0.98 -13.47 -10.82
CA VAL A 9 1.85 -12.63 -9.99
C VAL A 9 2.92 -13.50 -9.33
N ARG A 10 2.54 -14.66 -8.78
CA ARG A 10 3.46 -15.58 -8.09
C ARG A 10 4.54 -16.17 -9.00
N GLU A 11 4.25 -16.31 -10.29
CA GLU A 11 5.20 -16.81 -11.29
C GLU A 11 6.21 -15.75 -11.75
N VAL A 12 6.03 -14.48 -11.37
CA VAL A 12 7.00 -13.41 -11.69
C VAL A 12 8.25 -13.59 -10.82
N PRO A 13 9.43 -13.83 -11.40
CA PRO A 13 10.64 -14.03 -10.61
C PRO A 13 11.09 -12.72 -9.95
N VAL A 14 11.25 -12.76 -8.63
CA VAL A 14 11.81 -11.66 -7.86
C VAL A 14 13.33 -11.71 -7.94
N ASN A 15 13.93 -10.72 -8.58
CA ASN A 15 15.37 -10.58 -8.71
C ASN A 15 15.81 -9.25 -8.12
N ASP A 16 16.93 -9.24 -7.42
CA ASP A 16 17.57 -7.99 -7.01
C ASP A 16 18.00 -7.21 -8.25
N CYS A 17 17.51 -5.99 -8.38
CA CYS A 17 17.84 -5.07 -9.46
C CYS A 17 19.14 -4.28 -9.21
N GLY A 18 19.75 -4.40 -8.03
CA GLY A 18 21.00 -3.73 -7.65
C GLY A 18 20.85 -2.23 -7.38
N GLU A 19 19.63 -1.70 -7.41
CA GLU A 19 19.36 -0.31 -7.08
C GLU A 19 19.65 -0.01 -5.61
N GLN A 20 20.15 1.21 -5.34
CA GLN A 20 20.30 1.65 -3.96
C GLN A 20 18.95 1.96 -3.33
N MET A 21 18.86 1.69 -2.03
CA MET A 21 17.75 2.12 -1.18
C MET A 21 18.04 3.54 -0.69
N VAL A 22 17.21 4.50 -1.09
CA VAL A 22 17.36 5.92 -0.77
C VAL A 22 16.12 6.42 -0.01
N SER A 23 16.33 7.36 0.91
CA SER A 23 15.23 7.98 1.65
C SER A 23 14.34 8.80 0.72
N VAL A 24 13.02 8.68 0.87
CA VAL A 24 12.06 9.56 0.19
C VAL A 24 11.88 10.91 0.90
N ASP A 25 12.37 11.04 2.14
CA ASP A 25 12.31 12.33 2.82
C ASP A 25 13.16 13.38 2.09
N GLY A 26 12.56 14.54 1.85
CA GLY A 26 13.19 15.66 1.15
C GLY A 26 13.39 15.44 -0.35
N ILE A 27 12.73 14.45 -0.96
CA ILE A 27 12.84 14.28 -2.42
C ILE A 27 12.11 15.38 -3.19
N ASP A 28 11.00 15.89 -2.65
CA ASP A 28 10.17 16.95 -3.22
C ASP A 28 9.47 17.68 -2.06
N GLU A 29 9.20 18.99 -2.21
CA GLU A 29 8.52 19.77 -1.18
C GLU A 29 7.05 19.35 -0.98
N ARG A 30 6.46 18.71 -1.99
CA ARG A 30 5.08 18.22 -2.02
C ARG A 30 4.94 16.74 -1.64
N ILE A 31 6.02 16.15 -1.14
CA ILE A 31 6.05 14.76 -0.67
C ILE A 31 6.53 14.76 0.78
N ALA A 32 5.56 14.70 1.69
CA ALA A 32 5.82 14.58 3.11
C ALA A 32 5.98 13.11 3.52
N VAL A 33 6.69 12.89 4.63
CA VAL A 33 6.77 11.58 5.29
C VAL A 33 6.09 11.68 6.64
N ASP A 34 5.18 10.75 6.94
CA ASP A 34 4.58 10.66 8.27
C ASP A 34 5.62 10.18 9.29
N ARG A 35 6.18 11.14 10.03
CA ARG A 35 7.17 10.90 11.08
C ARG A 35 6.55 10.41 12.39
N SER A 36 5.22 10.50 12.56
CA SER A 36 4.55 9.98 13.76
C SER A 36 4.58 8.46 13.80
N ARG A 37 4.50 7.82 12.62
CA ARG A 37 4.42 6.36 12.44
C ARG A 37 3.29 5.71 13.24
N SER A 38 2.24 6.46 13.61
CA SER A 38 1.20 5.98 14.54
C SER A 38 0.32 4.88 13.95
N GLU A 39 0.29 4.75 12.63
CA GLU A 39 -0.61 3.83 11.92
C GLU A 39 0.13 2.71 11.19
N ILE A 40 1.46 2.62 11.37
CA ILE A 40 2.29 1.56 10.76
C ILE A 40 2.93 0.69 11.83
N ALA A 41 3.06 -0.60 11.56
CA ALA A 41 3.66 -1.54 12.50
C ALA A 41 5.20 -1.55 12.46
N SER A 42 5.81 -0.97 11.42
CA SER A 42 7.26 -0.96 11.25
C SER A 42 7.92 0.05 12.17
N ASN A 43 8.80 -0.45 13.03
CA ASN A 43 9.66 0.35 13.90
C ASN A 43 11.06 0.58 13.30
N TYR A 44 11.26 0.25 12.01
CA TYR A 44 12.56 0.34 11.36
C TYR A 44 12.83 1.76 10.85
N ASP A 45 14.04 2.27 11.06
CA ASP A 45 14.41 3.63 10.63
C ASP A 45 14.34 3.83 9.11
N ARG A 46 14.45 2.74 8.35
CA ARG A 46 14.37 2.75 6.90
C ARG A 46 12.94 2.68 6.36
N PHE A 47 11.89 2.81 7.18
CA PHE A 47 10.49 2.69 6.74
C PHE A 47 10.14 3.56 5.51
N CYS A 48 10.82 4.70 5.33
CA CYS A 48 10.64 5.62 4.21
C CYS A 48 11.77 5.52 3.16
N TYR A 49 12.41 4.36 3.01
CA TYR A 49 13.44 4.15 1.99
C TYR A 49 12.86 3.32 0.84
N ALA A 50 13.06 3.80 -0.39
CA ALA A 50 12.64 3.11 -1.60
C ALA A 50 13.83 2.85 -2.51
N ARG A 51 13.65 2.00 -3.52
CA ARG A 51 14.61 1.92 -4.63
C ARG A 51 14.70 3.26 -5.34
N GLU A 52 15.87 3.59 -5.87
CA GLU A 52 16.11 4.88 -6.54
C GLU A 52 15.06 5.18 -7.62
N SER A 53 14.74 4.23 -8.50
CA SER A 53 13.68 4.38 -9.51
C SER A 53 12.32 4.75 -8.92
N VAL A 54 11.94 4.14 -7.80
CA VAL A 54 10.66 4.40 -7.10
C VAL A 54 10.62 5.83 -6.58
N THR A 55 11.71 6.38 -6.07
CA THR A 55 11.75 7.80 -5.67
C THR A 55 11.58 8.75 -6.86
N GLY A 56 12.15 8.39 -8.02
CA GLY A 56 11.93 9.11 -9.27
C GLY A 56 10.49 9.02 -9.76
N MET A 57 9.83 7.87 -9.57
CA MET A 57 8.40 7.70 -9.86
C MET A 57 7.53 8.57 -8.95
N LEU A 58 7.80 8.59 -7.63
CA LEU A 58 7.06 9.43 -6.68
C LEU A 58 7.15 10.93 -7.03
N ARG A 59 8.34 11.43 -7.36
CA ARG A 59 8.53 12.81 -7.86
C ARG A 59 7.73 13.11 -9.11
N ARG A 60 7.59 12.14 -10.03
CA ARG A 60 6.73 12.31 -11.21
C ARG A 60 5.26 12.27 -10.85
N ALA A 61 4.86 11.40 -9.93
CA ALA A 61 3.47 11.23 -9.51
C ALA A 61 2.89 12.53 -8.92
N VAL A 62 3.65 13.22 -8.06
CA VAL A 62 3.15 14.44 -7.39
C VAL A 62 2.92 15.59 -8.37
N ALA A 63 3.60 15.59 -9.53
CA ALA A 63 3.38 16.57 -10.58
C ALA A 63 2.01 16.44 -11.26
N PHE A 64 1.32 15.30 -11.11
CA PHE A 64 -0.04 15.08 -11.62
C PHE A 64 -1.14 15.51 -10.63
N LEU A 65 -0.79 15.85 -9.38
CA LEU A 65 -1.75 16.34 -8.39
C LEU A 65 -2.04 17.84 -8.56
N PRO A 66 -3.26 18.31 -8.20
CA PRO A 66 -3.57 19.73 -8.01
C PRO A 66 -2.53 20.41 -7.12
N ARG A 67 -2.25 21.71 -7.35
CA ARG A 67 -1.15 22.42 -6.67
C ARG A 67 -1.27 22.49 -5.15
N ASP A 68 -2.47 22.37 -4.63
CA ASP A 68 -2.84 22.43 -3.22
C ASP A 68 -2.97 21.05 -2.57
N VAL A 69 -2.73 19.98 -3.32
CA VAL A 69 -2.76 18.60 -2.82
C VAL A 69 -1.37 18.00 -2.93
N ASP A 70 -0.90 17.42 -1.83
CA ASP A 70 0.41 16.83 -1.69
C ASP A 70 0.29 15.37 -1.26
N PHE A 71 1.41 14.65 -1.28
CA PHE A 71 1.48 13.28 -0.77
C PHE A 71 1.96 13.23 0.68
N LEU A 72 1.44 12.28 1.43
CA LEU A 72 1.99 11.85 2.71
C LEU A 72 2.32 10.36 2.66
N VAL A 73 3.61 10.04 2.65
CA VAL A 73 4.12 8.67 2.68
C VAL A 73 4.00 8.11 4.09
N LYS A 74 3.32 6.97 4.22
CA LYS A 74 3.10 6.26 5.49
C LYS A 74 4.14 5.16 5.69
N GLU A 75 4.32 4.29 4.70
CA GLU A 75 5.32 3.21 4.73
C GLU A 75 5.82 2.86 3.33
N ILE A 76 7.09 2.46 3.21
CA ILE A 76 7.69 1.96 1.96
C ILE A 76 8.43 0.66 2.26
N TYR A 77 9.47 0.71 3.10
CA TYR A 77 10.26 -0.48 3.39
C TYR A 77 9.82 -1.13 4.70
N ARG A 78 9.44 -2.40 4.57
CA ARG A 78 9.13 -3.30 5.67
C ARG A 78 10.05 -4.52 5.56
N PRO A 79 10.83 -4.86 6.60
CA PRO A 79 11.69 -6.03 6.53
C PRO A 79 10.92 -7.30 6.26
N TYR A 80 11.54 -8.20 5.49
CA TYR A 80 10.92 -9.47 5.10
C TYR A 80 10.40 -10.28 6.29
N SER A 81 11.16 -10.35 7.39
CA SER A 81 10.73 -11.05 8.62
C SER A 81 9.47 -10.44 9.24
N ARG A 82 9.29 -9.11 9.14
CA ARG A 82 8.06 -8.45 9.58
C ARG A 82 6.91 -8.76 8.64
N GLN A 83 7.14 -8.80 7.33
CA GLN A 83 6.12 -9.20 6.35
C GLN A 83 5.62 -10.64 6.59
N VAL A 84 6.54 -11.59 6.80
CA VAL A 84 6.21 -12.99 7.14
C VAL A 84 5.33 -13.04 8.38
N ARG A 85 5.77 -12.38 9.46
CA ARG A 85 5.02 -12.36 10.71
C ARG A 85 3.62 -11.76 10.55
N SER A 86 3.49 -10.63 9.85
CA SER A 86 2.18 -9.99 9.63
C SER A 86 1.24 -10.88 8.79
N PHE A 87 1.78 -11.61 7.82
CA PHE A 87 0.98 -12.55 7.03
C PHE A 87 0.53 -13.77 7.87
N GLU A 88 1.42 -14.32 8.71
CA GLU A 88 1.09 -15.42 9.63
C GLU A 88 0.04 -15.01 10.67
N GLU A 89 0.17 -13.81 11.25
CA GLU A 89 -0.81 -13.23 12.19
C GLU A 89 -2.19 -13.10 11.53
N GLY A 90 -2.26 -12.58 10.29
CA GLY A 90 -3.53 -12.47 9.55
C GLY A 90 -4.13 -13.83 9.19
N LEU A 91 -3.30 -14.79 8.79
CA LEU A 91 -3.75 -16.14 8.46
C LEU A 91 -4.35 -16.86 9.67
N GLU A 92 -3.74 -16.73 10.85
CA GLU A 92 -4.28 -17.31 12.09
C GLU A 92 -5.61 -16.67 12.49
N PHE A 93 -5.71 -15.34 12.41
CA PHE A 93 -6.96 -14.63 12.68
C PHE A 93 -8.12 -15.13 11.82
N TYR A 94 -7.89 -15.30 10.51
CA TYR A 94 -8.93 -15.82 9.63
C TYR A 94 -9.23 -17.30 9.86
N ARG A 95 -8.23 -18.10 10.24
CA ARG A 95 -8.42 -19.52 10.60
C ARG A 95 -9.30 -19.67 11.83
N GLU A 96 -9.10 -18.84 12.86
CA GLU A 96 -9.93 -18.84 14.06
C GLU A 96 -11.37 -18.40 13.77
N SER A 97 -11.54 -17.41 12.89
CA SER A 97 -12.84 -16.80 12.60
C SER A 97 -13.65 -17.53 11.52
N ASN A 98 -13.03 -18.40 10.72
CA ASN A 98 -13.65 -19.11 9.60
C ASN A 98 -13.20 -20.60 9.56
N PRO A 99 -13.55 -21.40 10.59
CA PRO A 99 -13.06 -22.78 10.75
C PRO A 99 -13.53 -23.74 9.65
N GLU A 100 -14.54 -23.36 8.87
CA GLU A 100 -15.07 -24.11 7.74
C GLU A 100 -14.27 -23.93 6.44
N LEU A 101 -13.44 -22.89 6.34
CA LEU A 101 -12.66 -22.62 5.15
C LEU A 101 -11.43 -23.53 5.06
N ASN A 102 -11.05 -23.87 3.83
CA ASN A 102 -9.81 -24.58 3.57
C ASN A 102 -8.62 -23.60 3.52
N GLU A 103 -7.39 -24.14 3.55
CA GLU A 103 -6.17 -23.33 3.59
C GLU A 103 -6.01 -22.39 2.38
N GLU A 104 -6.48 -22.79 1.20
CA GLU A 104 -6.42 -21.95 -0.01
C GLU A 104 -7.32 -20.73 0.11
N ALA A 105 -8.57 -20.92 0.55
CA ALA A 105 -9.53 -19.85 0.80
C ALA A 105 -9.09 -18.93 1.96
N LEU A 106 -8.51 -19.49 3.02
CA LEU A 106 -7.92 -18.70 4.11
C LEU A 106 -6.77 -17.84 3.63
N ARG A 107 -5.89 -18.38 2.78
CA ARG A 107 -4.82 -17.60 2.15
C ARG A 107 -5.40 -16.51 1.25
N GLU A 108 -6.38 -16.79 0.41
CA GLU A 108 -7.06 -15.78 -0.43
C GLU A 108 -7.64 -14.64 0.41
N LEU A 109 -8.26 -14.95 1.54
CA LEU A 109 -8.82 -13.96 2.45
C LEU A 109 -7.71 -13.11 3.09
N ALA A 110 -6.66 -13.75 3.61
CA ALA A 110 -5.50 -13.05 4.18
C ALA A 110 -4.80 -12.14 3.15
N CYS A 111 -4.72 -12.57 1.89
CA CYS A 111 -4.08 -11.81 0.82
C CYS A 111 -4.77 -10.47 0.54
N GLN A 112 -6.07 -10.36 0.81
CA GLN A 112 -6.80 -9.09 0.60
C GLN A 112 -6.35 -7.98 1.55
N TYR A 113 -5.76 -8.34 2.69
CA TYR A 113 -5.31 -7.39 3.70
C TYR A 113 -3.77 -7.35 3.85
N VAL A 114 -3.09 -8.49 3.71
CA VAL A 114 -1.62 -8.55 3.82
C VAL A 114 -1.05 -9.34 2.64
N ALA A 115 -0.16 -8.69 1.90
CA ALA A 115 0.58 -9.34 0.81
C ALA A 115 1.30 -10.62 1.29
N PRO A 116 1.21 -11.75 0.57
CA PRO A 116 2.03 -12.91 0.86
C PRO A 116 3.52 -12.59 0.76
N PRO A 117 4.37 -13.11 1.66
CA PRO A 117 5.79 -12.78 1.68
C PRO A 117 6.50 -13.02 0.33
N GLU A 118 6.10 -14.06 -0.41
CA GLU A 118 6.68 -14.43 -1.70
C GLU A 118 6.49 -13.38 -2.82
N VAL A 119 5.54 -12.46 -2.68
CA VAL A 119 5.17 -11.44 -3.68
C VAL A 119 5.10 -10.03 -3.10
N ALA A 120 5.45 -9.85 -1.83
CA ALA A 120 5.32 -8.57 -1.15
C ALA A 120 6.30 -7.52 -1.69
N GLY A 121 5.78 -6.35 -2.05
CA GLY A 121 6.59 -5.25 -2.60
C GLY A 121 7.42 -4.50 -1.55
N HIS A 122 6.92 -4.32 -0.31
CA HIS A 122 7.61 -3.53 0.71
C HIS A 122 9.02 -4.04 1.08
N PRO A 123 9.27 -5.35 1.23
CA PRO A 123 10.62 -5.86 1.49
C PRO A 123 11.65 -5.52 0.40
N THR A 124 11.19 -5.21 -0.81
CA THR A 124 12.04 -4.85 -1.95
C THR A 124 12.27 -3.34 -2.09
N GLY A 125 11.58 -2.50 -1.29
CA GLY A 125 11.53 -1.06 -1.51
C GLY A 125 10.77 -0.66 -2.78
N GLY A 126 9.91 -1.57 -3.29
CA GLY A 126 9.16 -1.42 -4.52
C GLY A 126 7.69 -1.03 -4.36
N ALA A 127 7.16 -1.05 -3.12
CA ALA A 127 5.80 -0.65 -2.79
C ALA A 127 5.80 0.57 -1.86
N VAL A 128 4.69 1.30 -1.85
CA VAL A 128 4.51 2.51 -1.04
C VAL A 128 3.05 2.61 -0.61
N ASP A 129 2.86 2.82 0.68
CA ASP A 129 1.57 3.19 1.26
C ASP A 129 1.56 4.70 1.44
N ILE A 130 0.55 5.35 0.85
CA ILE A 130 0.53 6.80 0.70
C ILE A 130 -0.91 7.31 0.77
N VAL A 131 -1.08 8.49 1.35
CA VAL A 131 -2.36 9.21 1.38
C VAL A 131 -2.19 10.61 0.78
N LEU A 132 -3.31 11.25 0.48
CA LEU A 132 -3.33 12.64 0.04
C LEU A 132 -3.48 13.57 1.24
N ILE A 133 -2.79 14.72 1.19
CA ILE A 133 -2.94 15.79 2.17
C ILE A 133 -3.24 17.12 1.46
N GLN A 134 -4.00 17.99 2.13
CA GLN A 134 -4.24 19.39 1.75
C GLN A 134 -4.11 20.24 3.00
N ASP A 135 -3.33 21.34 2.92
CA ASP A 135 -3.02 22.20 4.08
C ASP A 135 -2.51 21.42 5.32
N GLY A 136 -1.72 20.37 5.07
CA GLY A 136 -1.14 19.51 6.11
C GLY A 136 -2.13 18.55 6.79
N LYS A 137 -3.34 18.39 6.25
CA LYS A 137 -4.36 17.45 6.76
C LYS A 137 -4.63 16.36 5.74
N GLU A 138 -4.75 15.13 6.21
CA GLU A 138 -5.16 14.00 5.36
C GLU A 138 -6.55 14.28 4.76
N LEU A 139 -6.67 14.08 3.45
CA LEU A 139 -7.96 14.06 2.77
C LEU A 139 -8.73 12.81 3.18
N ASP A 140 -10.05 12.93 3.30
CA ASP A 140 -10.90 11.79 3.64
C ASP A 140 -10.94 10.79 2.48
N MET A 141 -10.37 9.60 2.72
CA MET A 141 -10.35 8.48 1.79
C MET A 141 -11.48 7.48 2.04
N GLY A 142 -12.35 7.71 3.04
CA GLY A 142 -13.52 6.89 3.35
C GLY A 142 -13.30 5.71 4.31
N THR A 143 -12.05 5.38 4.60
CA THR A 143 -11.65 4.37 5.60
C THR A 143 -10.44 4.88 6.36
N LYS A 144 -10.14 4.25 7.50
CA LYS A 144 -8.87 4.51 8.18
C LYS A 144 -7.72 3.91 7.38
N PHE A 145 -6.50 4.40 7.61
CA PHE A 145 -5.30 3.75 7.10
C PHE A 145 -5.17 2.35 7.73
N ASN A 146 -4.78 1.34 6.94
CA ASN A 146 -4.72 -0.08 7.34
C ASN A 146 -6.06 -0.64 7.88
N ASP A 147 -7.20 -0.16 7.41
CA ASP A 147 -8.50 -0.79 7.70
C ASP A 147 -8.63 -2.12 6.95
N GLU A 148 -9.52 -3.01 7.40
CA GLU A 148 -9.70 -4.33 6.79
C GLU A 148 -10.84 -4.35 5.76
N PRO A 149 -10.72 -5.10 4.65
CA PRO A 149 -11.82 -5.33 3.72
C PRO A 149 -12.87 -6.27 4.34
N VAL A 150 -13.87 -5.70 5.01
CA VAL A 150 -14.98 -6.47 5.60
C VAL A 150 -16.14 -6.58 4.60
N ALA A 151 -16.50 -7.81 4.25
CA ALA A 151 -17.64 -8.11 3.41
C ALA A 151 -18.99 -7.82 4.13
N PRO A 152 -20.06 -7.45 3.40
CA PRO A 152 -20.14 -7.39 1.94
C PRO A 152 -19.64 -6.09 1.29
N GLU A 153 -19.47 -5.00 2.05
CA GLU A 153 -19.18 -3.68 1.48
C GLU A 153 -17.73 -3.50 1.00
N ASN A 154 -16.77 -4.14 1.65
CA ASN A 154 -15.33 -4.05 1.34
C ASN A 154 -14.87 -2.59 1.14
N LEU A 155 -15.10 -1.75 2.16
CA LEU A 155 -14.93 -0.29 2.05
C LEU A 155 -13.51 0.16 1.67
N THR A 156 -12.49 -0.67 1.90
CA THR A 156 -11.10 -0.38 1.55
C THR A 156 -10.84 -0.46 0.05
N TYR A 157 -11.65 -1.22 -0.70
CA TYR A 157 -11.40 -1.44 -2.13
C TYR A 157 -11.40 -0.12 -2.89
N THR A 158 -10.40 0.11 -3.74
CA THR A 158 -10.17 1.40 -4.40
C THR A 158 -11.41 1.88 -5.15
N ASP A 159 -12.11 0.97 -5.83
CA ASP A 159 -13.32 1.23 -6.64
C ASP A 159 -14.64 1.03 -5.85
N CYS A 160 -14.60 1.03 -4.50
CA CYS A 160 -15.77 0.79 -3.67
C CYS A 160 -16.91 1.80 -3.96
N PRO A 161 -18.12 1.33 -4.33
CA PRO A 161 -19.25 2.23 -4.61
C PRO A 161 -19.95 2.75 -3.34
N PHE A 162 -19.67 2.14 -2.18
CA PHE A 162 -20.39 2.39 -0.91
C PHE A 162 -19.82 3.53 -0.06
N ILE A 163 -18.73 4.17 -0.51
CA ILE A 163 -18.16 5.36 0.13
C ILE A 163 -18.74 6.65 -0.49
N ALA A 164 -18.55 7.80 0.15
CA ALA A 164 -19.06 9.08 -0.33
C ALA A 164 -18.43 9.50 -1.68
N PRO A 165 -19.14 10.29 -2.52
CA PRO A 165 -18.60 10.74 -3.82
C PRO A 165 -17.25 11.46 -3.73
N GLU A 166 -17.03 12.25 -2.69
CA GLU A 166 -15.77 12.97 -2.45
C GLU A 166 -14.62 12.01 -2.11
N GLN A 167 -14.87 11.01 -1.26
CA GLN A 167 -13.89 9.97 -0.91
C GLN A 167 -13.47 9.17 -2.17
N ARG A 168 -14.42 8.83 -3.04
CA ARG A 168 -14.11 8.21 -4.35
C ARG A 168 -13.29 9.13 -5.24
N ALA A 169 -13.59 10.43 -5.27
CA ALA A 169 -12.83 11.39 -6.07
C ALA A 169 -11.37 11.50 -5.57
N ASN A 170 -11.15 11.47 -4.26
CA ASN A 170 -9.81 11.46 -3.66
C ASN A 170 -9.03 10.19 -4.02
N ARG A 171 -9.65 9.00 -3.89
CA ARG A 171 -9.04 7.73 -4.33
C ARG A 171 -8.67 7.76 -5.81
N GLN A 172 -9.59 8.19 -6.67
CA GLN A 172 -9.32 8.31 -8.11
C GLN A 172 -8.22 9.31 -8.44
N MET A 173 -8.11 10.42 -7.70
CA MET A 173 -7.02 11.38 -7.85
C MET A 173 -5.67 10.73 -7.52
N LEU A 174 -5.59 10.02 -6.40
CA LEU A 174 -4.39 9.30 -5.99
C LEU A 174 -4.00 8.24 -7.02
N SER A 175 -4.92 7.34 -7.37
CA SER A 175 -4.66 6.25 -8.32
C SER A 175 -4.19 6.79 -9.67
N ARG A 176 -4.85 7.82 -10.22
CA ARG A 176 -4.44 8.42 -11.50
C ARG A 176 -3.05 9.04 -11.45
N ALA A 177 -2.72 9.74 -10.35
CA ALA A 177 -1.39 10.35 -10.19
C ALA A 177 -0.29 9.28 -10.12
N MET A 178 -0.52 8.21 -9.36
CA MET A 178 0.42 7.10 -9.19
C MET A 178 0.57 6.29 -10.49
N GLU A 179 -0.53 5.93 -11.15
CA GLU A 179 -0.54 5.21 -12.43
C GLU A 179 0.18 6.00 -13.52
N SER A 180 -0.03 7.33 -13.59
CA SER A 180 0.64 8.20 -14.56
C SER A 180 2.17 8.22 -14.39
N ALA A 181 2.68 7.84 -13.22
CA ALA A 181 4.11 7.70 -12.95
C ALA A 181 4.66 6.28 -13.13
N GLY A 182 3.78 5.31 -13.41
CA GLY A 182 4.10 3.90 -13.65
C GLY A 182 3.87 2.97 -12.46
N PHE A 183 3.18 3.42 -11.40
CA PHE A 183 2.74 2.52 -10.32
C PHE A 183 1.52 1.71 -10.75
N VAL A 184 1.30 0.59 -10.06
CA VAL A 184 0.09 -0.23 -10.19
C VAL A 184 -0.59 -0.26 -8.83
N ASN A 185 -1.86 0.13 -8.80
CA ASN A 185 -2.66 0.14 -7.59
C ASN A 185 -3.05 -1.29 -7.17
N TYR A 186 -3.02 -1.58 -5.87
CA TYR A 186 -3.55 -2.84 -5.35
C TYR A 186 -5.06 -2.69 -5.06
N PRO A 187 -5.97 -3.40 -5.77
CA PRO A 187 -7.39 -3.03 -5.75
C PRO A 187 -8.13 -3.19 -4.42
N ALA A 188 -7.57 -3.96 -3.48
CA ALA A 188 -8.17 -4.18 -2.16
C ALA A 188 -7.86 -3.05 -1.16
N GLU A 189 -6.96 -2.14 -1.52
CA GLU A 189 -6.45 -1.01 -0.73
C GLU A 189 -6.71 0.35 -1.39
#